data_AF-A0A5A5U4Z3-F1
#
_entry.id   AF-A0A5A5U4Z3-F1
#
_cell.length_a   1.000
_cell.length_b   1.000
_cell.length_c   1.000
_cell.angle_alpha   90.00
_cell.angle_beta   90.00
_cell.angle_gamma   90.00
#
_symmetry.space_group_name_H-M   'P 1'
#
loop_
_entity.id
_entity.type
_entity.pdbx_description
1 polymer ?
#
loop_
_entity_poly.entity_id
_entity_poly.type
_entity_poly.pdbx_seq_one_letter_code
_entity_poly.pdbx_strand_id
1 'polypeptide(L)'
;MDFINKQQPDMVEIKNELMEVTYRQWRKKNYQDNRGFFPIFEGFEKYFSLISPGAISLYVYFGMKSNTKTGVSFHSLNKIASEFDKTPRTISNWLQELVDIGLIYRKQKKLNTVSYTYLRPYE
;
A
#
# COMPACT_ATOMS: atom_id res chain seq x y z
N MET A 1 -57.24 -15.66 -3.95
CA MET A 1 -56.95 -14.67 -2.88
C MET A 1 -55.46 -14.74 -2.61
N ASP A 2 -54.71 -13.89 -3.31
CA ASP A 2 -53.29 -13.68 -3.07
C ASP A 2 -53.14 -12.74 -1.87
N PHE A 3 -52.54 -13.17 -0.76
CA PHE A 3 -51.88 -12.23 0.16
C PHE A 3 -50.72 -12.91 0.92
N ILE A 4 -49.52 -12.72 0.35
CA ILE A 4 -48.23 -12.43 1.01
C ILE A 4 -47.72 -13.44 2.06
N ASN A 5 -46.68 -14.20 1.68
CA ASN A 5 -45.52 -14.33 2.56
C ASN A 5 -44.23 -14.31 1.72
N LYS A 6 -43.79 -13.11 1.35
CA LYS A 6 -42.47 -12.89 0.74
C LYS A 6 -41.40 -13.02 1.84
N GLN A 7 -40.62 -14.09 1.75
CA GLN A 7 -39.18 -14.18 1.99
C GLN A 7 -38.61 -13.23 3.07
N GLN A 8 -38.37 -13.75 4.28
CA GLN A 8 -37.33 -13.20 5.15
C GLN A 8 -35.96 -13.61 4.58
N PRO A 9 -35.06 -12.66 4.29
CA PRO A 9 -33.71 -12.99 3.84
C PRO A 9 -32.93 -13.72 4.94
N ASP A 10 -32.09 -14.67 4.54
CA ASP A 10 -31.21 -15.42 5.44
C ASP A 10 -30.28 -14.42 6.18
N MET A 11 -30.00 -14.67 7.46
CA MET A 11 -29.08 -13.87 8.27
C MET A 11 -27.69 -13.74 7.63
N VAL A 12 -27.25 -14.74 6.87
CA VAL A 12 -25.99 -14.68 6.09
C VAL A 12 -26.09 -13.65 4.97
N GLU A 13 -27.21 -13.62 4.25
CA GLU A 13 -27.46 -12.68 3.16
C GLU A 13 -27.52 -11.24 3.68
N ILE A 14 -28.25 -11.00 4.78
CA ILE A 14 -28.29 -9.70 5.46
C ILE A 14 -26.89 -9.24 5.88
N LYS A 15 -26.08 -10.16 6.42
CA LYS A 15 -24.70 -9.85 6.82
C LYS A 15 -23.83 -9.49 5.61
N ASN A 16 -23.96 -10.20 4.49
CA ASN A 16 -23.21 -9.92 3.28
C ASN A 16 -23.56 -8.54 2.70
N GLU A 17 -24.85 -8.22 2.60
CA GLU A 17 -25.31 -6.91 2.13
C GLU A 17 -24.79 -5.77 3.03
N LEU A 18 -24.84 -5.96 4.34
CA LEU A 18 -24.33 -4.97 5.30
C LEU A 18 -22.81 -4.74 5.13
N MET A 19 -22.05 -5.81 4.88
CA MET A 19 -20.62 -5.71 4.62
C MET A 19 -20.32 -4.94 3.33
N GLU A 20 -21.09 -5.16 2.26
CA GLU A 20 -20.94 -4.40 1.02
C GLU A 20 -21.25 -2.91 1.21
N VAL A 21 -22.33 -2.59 1.92
CA VAL A 21 -22.69 -1.19 2.24
C VAL A 21 -21.58 -0.53 3.04
N THR A 22 -21.07 -1.22 4.06
CA THR A 22 -19.96 -0.73 4.89
C THR A 22 -18.71 -0.47 4.06
N TYR A 23 -18.35 -1.39 3.17
CA TYR A 23 -17.19 -1.24 2.29
C TYR A 23 -17.36 -0.05 1.33
N ARG A 24 -18.53 0.10 0.71
CA ARG A 24 -18.83 1.24 -0.18
C ARG A 24 -18.72 2.58 0.56
N GLN A 25 -19.25 2.66 1.79
CA GLN A 25 -19.15 3.86 2.62
C GLN A 25 -17.70 4.17 3.00
N TRP A 26 -16.93 3.15 3.40
CA TRP A 26 -15.51 3.30 3.68
C TRP A 26 -14.72 3.81 2.47
N ARG A 27 -14.92 3.24 1.28
CA ARG A 27 -14.27 3.70 0.04
C ARG A 27 -14.63 5.15 -0.27
N LYS A 28 -15.91 5.50 -0.19
CA LYS A 28 -16.39 6.86 -0.43
C LYS A 28 -15.74 7.86 0.54
N LYS A 29 -15.67 7.53 1.83
CA LYS A 29 -15.03 8.36 2.84
C LYS A 29 -13.54 8.57 2.57
N ASN A 30 -12.79 7.50 2.26
CA ASN A 30 -11.36 7.65 1.96
C ASN A 30 -11.11 8.52 0.72
N TYR A 31 -11.94 8.36 -0.32
CA TYR A 31 -11.88 9.22 -1.49
C TYR A 31 -12.16 10.69 -1.15
N GLN A 32 -13.21 10.96 -0.36
CA GLN A 32 -13.57 12.30 0.11
C GLN A 32 -12.46 12.92 0.97
N ASP A 33 -11.79 12.13 1.81
CA ASP A 33 -10.69 12.54 2.67
C ASP A 33 -9.36 12.71 1.89
N ASN A 34 -9.35 12.54 0.55
CA ASN A 34 -8.15 12.49 -0.28
C ASN A 34 -7.09 11.49 0.22
N ARG A 35 -7.53 10.41 0.88
CA ARG A 35 -6.64 9.32 1.28
C ARG A 35 -6.31 8.50 0.05
N GLY A 36 -5.01 8.41 -0.26
CA GLY A 36 -4.51 7.66 -1.40
C GLY A 36 -4.89 6.18 -1.32
N PHE A 37 -5.10 5.57 -2.49
CA PHE A 37 -5.24 4.12 -2.63
C PHE A 37 -4.03 3.60 -3.40
N PHE A 38 -3.36 2.59 -2.86
CA PHE A 38 -2.21 1.97 -3.49
C PHE A 38 -2.56 0.54 -3.93
N PRO A 39 -2.86 0.32 -5.22
CA PRO A 39 -3.08 -1.02 -5.73
C PRO A 39 -1.75 -1.78 -5.81
N ILE A 40 -1.76 -3.03 -5.37
CA ILE A 40 -0.74 -4.02 -5.68
C ILE A 40 -1.36 -4.94 -6.73
N PHE A 41 -0.71 -5.07 -7.88
CA PHE A 41 -1.19 -5.83 -9.02
C PHE A 41 -0.78 -7.30 -8.91
N GLU A 42 -1.50 -8.17 -9.62
CA GLU A 42 -1.14 -9.57 -9.81
C GLU A 42 0.30 -9.69 -10.37
N GLY A 43 1.01 -10.75 -10.00
CA GLY A 43 2.43 -10.94 -10.31
C GLY A 43 3.37 -10.44 -9.19
N PHE A 44 2.88 -9.62 -8.25
CA PHE A 44 3.68 -9.16 -7.11
C PHE A 44 4.05 -10.29 -6.13
N GLU A 45 3.23 -11.33 -6.04
CA GLU A 45 3.41 -12.47 -5.14
C GLU A 45 4.74 -13.21 -5.36
N LYS A 46 5.31 -13.15 -6.57
CA LYS A 46 6.63 -13.73 -6.86
C LYS A 46 7.75 -13.14 -6.00
N TYR A 47 7.57 -11.92 -5.50
CA TYR A 47 8.55 -11.25 -4.65
C TYR A 47 8.48 -11.70 -3.19
N PHE A 48 7.42 -12.39 -2.76
CA PHE A 48 7.25 -12.81 -1.36
C PHE A 48 8.35 -13.76 -0.88
N SER A 49 8.90 -14.57 -1.78
CA SER A 49 10.02 -15.48 -1.50
C SER A 49 11.39 -14.88 -1.83
N LEU A 50 11.45 -13.72 -2.49
CA LEU A 50 12.70 -13.13 -3.00
C LEU A 50 13.29 -12.07 -2.05
N ILE A 51 12.44 -11.41 -1.28
CA ILE A 51 12.85 -10.34 -0.36
C ILE A 51 12.26 -10.56 1.03
N SER A 52 12.82 -9.87 2.00
CA SER A 52 12.34 -9.94 3.37
C SER A 52 10.90 -9.40 3.51
N PRO A 53 10.10 -9.92 4.45
CA PRO A 53 8.78 -9.36 4.77
C PRO A 53 8.82 -7.87 5.15
N GLY A 54 9.93 -7.41 5.72
CA GLY A 54 10.17 -6.00 6.01
C GLY A 54 10.33 -5.15 4.75
N ALA A 55 11.07 -5.65 3.75
CA ALA A 55 11.19 -4.99 2.45
C ALA A 55 9.83 -4.90 1.73
N ILE A 56 8.99 -5.95 1.80
CA ILE A 56 7.61 -5.90 1.28
C ILE A 56 6.80 -4.82 2.00
N SER A 57 6.88 -4.76 3.33
CA SER A 57 6.17 -3.75 4.13
C SER A 57 6.63 -2.33 3.77
N LEU A 58 7.92 -2.15 3.51
CA LEU A 58 8.50 -0.89 3.06
C LEU A 58 8.06 -0.50 1.64
N TYR A 59 7.90 -1.47 0.75
CA TYR A 59 7.34 -1.26 -0.58
C TYR A 59 5.91 -0.71 -0.50
N VAL A 60 5.05 -1.33 0.31
CA VAL A 60 3.67 -0.85 0.53
C VAL A 60 3.65 0.55 1.14
N TYR A 61 4.56 0.84 2.09
CA TYR A 61 4.73 2.18 2.64
C TYR A 61 5.03 3.22 1.56
N PHE A 62 5.95 2.93 0.63
CA PHE A 62 6.23 3.83 -0.48
C PHE A 62 5.02 4.04 -1.37
N GLY A 63 4.24 3.01 -1.65
CA GLY A 63 3.00 3.13 -2.40
C GLY A 63 1.98 4.07 -1.74
N MET A 64 1.79 3.93 -0.43
CA MET A 64 0.87 4.79 0.34
C MET A 64 1.37 6.22 0.51
N LYS A 65 2.68 6.44 0.58
CA LYS A 65 3.31 7.75 0.82
C LYS A 65 3.78 8.45 -0.46
N SER A 66 3.59 7.83 -1.62
CA SER A 66 3.93 8.45 -2.90
C SER A 66 2.96 9.55 -3.24
N ASN A 67 3.48 10.68 -3.74
CA ASN A 67 2.66 11.77 -4.21
C ASN A 67 1.83 11.33 -5.43
N THR A 68 0.53 11.60 -5.41
CA THR A 68 -0.40 11.16 -6.46
C THR A 68 -0.13 11.79 -7.83
N LYS A 69 0.51 12.97 -7.89
CA LYS A 69 0.82 13.66 -9.15
C LYS A 69 2.18 13.27 -9.72
N THR A 70 3.18 13.06 -8.86
CA THR A 70 4.57 12.84 -9.30
C THR A 70 5.06 11.40 -9.13
N GLY A 71 4.35 10.56 -8.37
CA GLY A 71 4.76 9.21 -8.02
C GLY A 71 5.96 9.13 -7.07
N VAL A 72 6.41 10.27 -6.53
CA VAL A 72 7.62 10.34 -5.70
C VAL A 72 7.30 10.26 -4.22
N SER A 73 8.09 9.50 -3.48
CA SER A 73 8.17 9.56 -2.02
C SER A 73 9.49 10.21 -1.56
N PHE A 74 9.37 11.19 -0.66
CA PHE A 74 10.46 12.05 -0.17
C PHE A 74 10.75 11.81 1.30
N HIS A 75 11.11 10.59 1.65
CA HIS A 75 11.31 10.21 3.06
C HIS A 75 12.78 9.85 3.32
N SER A 76 13.36 10.52 4.30
CA SER A 76 14.73 10.25 4.76
C SER A 76 14.81 8.89 5.45
N LEU A 77 16.00 8.31 5.50
CA LEU A 77 16.24 7.04 6.17
C LEU A 77 15.76 7.07 7.63
N ASN A 78 16.09 8.15 8.34
CA ASN A 78 15.72 8.31 9.75
C ASN A 78 14.21 8.44 9.96
N LYS A 79 13.49 9.12 9.05
CA LYS A 79 12.03 9.21 9.11
C LYS A 79 11.40 7.83 8.95
N ILE A 80 11.86 7.06 7.97
CA ILE A 80 11.35 5.70 7.74
C ILE A 80 11.68 4.81 8.94
N ALA A 81 12.91 4.88 9.46
CA ALA A 81 13.33 4.13 10.64
C ALA A 81 12.42 4.39 11.85
N SER A 82 12.08 5.67 12.10
CA SER A 82 11.14 6.06 13.16
C SER A 82 9.72 5.52 12.94
N GLU A 83 9.21 5.54 11.70
CA GLU A 83 7.85 5.09 11.38
C GLU A 83 7.68 3.57 11.52
N PHE A 84 8.76 2.82 11.28
CA PHE A 84 8.77 1.36 11.36
C PHE A 84 9.22 0.83 12.72
N ASP A 85 9.65 1.71 13.63
CA ASP A 85 10.34 1.34 14.87
C ASP A 85 11.50 0.36 14.61
N LYS A 86 12.40 0.77 13.71
CA LYS A 86 13.58 0.01 13.30
C LYS A 86 14.82 0.89 13.27
N THR A 87 15.99 0.25 13.24
CA THR A 87 17.26 0.96 13.05
C THR A 87 17.39 1.48 11.61
N PRO A 88 18.13 2.58 11.39
CA PRO A 88 18.47 3.05 10.04
C PRO A 88 19.17 1.96 9.20
N ARG A 89 19.97 1.10 9.83
CA ARG A 89 20.63 -0.02 9.16
C ARG A 89 19.63 -1.04 8.61
N THR A 90 18.63 -1.40 9.41
CA THR A 90 17.56 -2.32 8.97
C THR A 90 16.80 -1.75 7.77
N ILE A 91 16.40 -0.48 7.83
CA ILE A 91 15.74 0.18 6.70
C ILE A 91 16.66 0.27 5.48
N SER A 92 17.95 0.54 5.67
CA SER A 92 18.92 0.59 4.58
C SER A 92 19.03 -0.76 3.87
N ASN A 93 19.02 -1.87 4.61
CA ASN A 93 19.03 -3.21 4.02
C ASN A 93 17.76 -3.47 3.20
N TRP A 94 16.58 -3.17 3.76
CA TRP A 94 15.31 -3.34 3.05
C TRP A 94 15.22 -2.46 1.79
N LEU A 95 15.75 -1.23 1.85
CA LEU A 95 15.86 -0.37 0.67
C LEU A 95 16.74 -1.00 -0.40
N GLN A 96 17.88 -1.57 0.01
CA GLN A 96 18.81 -2.20 -0.92
C GLN A 96 18.17 -3.42 -1.58
N GLU A 97 17.50 -4.29 -0.81
CA GLU A 97 16.75 -5.44 -1.35
C GLU A 97 15.78 -4.99 -2.45
N LEU A 98 14.96 -3.97 -2.19
CA LEU A 98 13.99 -3.44 -3.16
C LEU A 98 14.64 -2.83 -4.41
N VAL A 99 15.81 -2.20 -4.27
CA VAL A 99 16.59 -1.66 -5.39
C VAL A 99 17.16 -2.80 -6.23
N ASP A 100 17.74 -3.81 -5.59
CA ASP A 100 18.42 -4.93 -6.24
C ASP A 100 17.45 -5.76 -7.08
N ILE A 101 16.24 -6.02 -6.57
CA ILE A 101 15.20 -6.74 -7.33
C ILE A 101 14.39 -5.83 -8.27
N GLY A 102 14.73 -4.54 -8.33
CA GLY A 102 14.14 -3.60 -9.28
C GLY A 102 12.72 -3.14 -8.98
N LEU A 103 12.22 -3.29 -7.75
CA LEU A 103 10.89 -2.79 -7.34
C LEU A 103 10.88 -1.28 -7.07
N ILE A 104 12.02 -0.70 -6.71
CA ILE A 104 12.15 0.75 -6.51
C ILE A 104 13.36 1.31 -7.26
N TYR A 105 13.28 2.59 -7.58
CA TYR A 105 14.40 3.41 -8.01
C TYR A 105 14.60 4.56 -7.02
N ARG A 106 15.83 4.77 -6.57
CA ARG A 106 16.16 5.80 -5.58
C ARG A 106 17.31 6.68 -6.07
N LYS A 107 17.12 8.00 -6.07
CA LYS A 107 18.15 8.98 -6.46
C LYS A 107 18.21 10.18 -5.53
N GLN A 108 19.40 10.77 -5.37
CA GLN A 108 19.56 12.07 -4.74
C GLN A 108 19.72 13.15 -5.81
N LYS A 109 19.12 14.32 -5.62
CA LYS A 109 19.33 15.46 -6.55
C LYS A 109 20.65 16.18 -6.30
N LYS A 110 21.11 16.20 -5.05
CA LYS A 110 22.40 16.74 -4.60
C LYS A 110 22.96 15.85 -3.50
N LEU A 111 24.27 15.84 -3.33
CA LEU A 111 24.91 15.11 -2.24
C LEU A 111 24.30 15.51 -0.89
N ASN A 112 24.08 14.53 0.00
CA ASN A 112 23.51 14.72 1.34
C ASN A 112 22.07 15.29 1.38
N THR A 113 21.30 15.17 0.29
CA THR A 113 19.87 15.53 0.28
C THR A 113 18.95 14.33 0.42
N VAL A 114 17.70 14.58 0.80
CA VAL A 114 16.65 13.56 0.87
C VAL A 114 16.51 12.88 -0.50
N SER A 115 16.61 11.56 -0.50
CA SER A 115 16.46 10.78 -1.73
C SER A 115 15.01 10.79 -2.20
N TYR A 116 14.87 10.78 -3.52
CA TYR A 116 13.64 10.63 -4.26
C TYR A 116 13.46 9.15 -4.53
N THR A 117 12.36 8.57 -4.06
CA THR A 117 12.05 7.15 -4.30
C THR A 117 10.85 7.05 -5.22
N TYR A 118 10.98 6.20 -6.23
CA TYR A 118 9.97 5.89 -7.22
C TYR A 118 9.70 4.40 -7.16
N LEU A 119 8.42 4.02 -7.17
CA LEU A 119 8.06 2.65 -7.46
C LEU A 119 8.31 2.36 -8.93
N ARG A 120 8.79 1.16 -9.24
CA ARG A 120 9.00 0.70 -10.61
C ARG A 120 7.86 -0.24 -11.02
N PRO A 121 7.49 -0.25 -12.31
CA PRO A 121 6.59 -1.27 -12.84
C PRO A 121 7.25 -2.65 -12.69
N TYR A 122 6.42 -3.66 -12.45
CA TYR A 122 6.76 -5.07 -12.42
C TYR A 122 5.78 -5.82 -13.31
N GLU A 123 6.25 -6.91 -13.89
CA GLU A 123 5.51 -7.80 -14.79
C GLU A 123 4.98 -9.03 -14.07
#